data_AF-A0A1V3S638-F1
#
_entry.id   AF-A0A1V3S638-F1
#
_cell.length_a   1.000
_cell.length_b   1.000
_cell.length_c   1.000
_cell.angle_alpha   90.00
_cell.angle_beta   90.00
_cell.angle_gamma   90.00
#
_symmetry.space_group_name_H-M   'P 1'
#
loop_
_entity.id
_entity.type
_entity.pdbx_description
1 polymer ?
#
loop_
_entity_poly.entity_id
_entity_poly.type
_entity_poly.pdbx_seq_one_letter_code
_entity_poly.pdbx_strand_id
1 'polypeptide(L)'
;LSTATDDAPGDTNRYVTGLLFQHVWRGGLDATDPARLATLQAELQDHMAERQKPWHAPDSDTVKQRLRDNTEAALAAGLFGVPSMVVNGRVFWGQDALPMLRACLDGDPWFQSGAWEAAGDLPAGVRRS
;
A
#
# COMPACT_ATOMS: atom_id res chain seq x y z
N LEU A 1 1.08 2.01 -20.67
CA LEU A 1 0.42 2.31 -19.37
C LEU A 1 0.87 1.25 -18.38
N SER A 2 2.02 1.49 -17.75
CA SER A 2 2.63 0.56 -16.80
C SER A 2 1.85 0.60 -15.50
N THR A 3 1.18 -0.50 -15.17
CA THR A 3 0.58 -0.71 -13.85
C THR A 3 0.81 -2.17 -13.48
N ALA A 4 1.90 -2.39 -12.72
CA ALA A 4 2.31 -3.66 -12.11
C ALA A 4 2.31 -4.89 -13.06
N THR A 5 3.49 -5.26 -13.55
CA THR A 5 3.73 -6.64 -14.00
C THR A 5 3.81 -7.51 -12.75
N ASP A 6 2.79 -8.35 -12.58
CA ASP A 6 2.65 -9.41 -11.59
C ASP A 6 3.96 -10.20 -11.43
N ASP A 7 4.32 -10.51 -10.18
CA ASP A 7 5.14 -11.67 -9.77
C ASP A 7 5.37 -11.69 -8.25
N ALA A 8 5.01 -10.62 -7.51
CA ALA A 8 5.15 -10.54 -6.07
C ALA A 8 3.83 -10.90 -5.34
N PRO A 9 3.89 -11.54 -4.15
CA PRO A 9 2.70 -11.85 -3.37
C PRO A 9 2.02 -10.58 -2.84
N GLY A 10 1.13 -9.97 -3.62
CA GLY A 10 0.32 -8.81 -3.16
C GLY A 10 -0.61 -8.17 -4.20
N ASP A 11 -0.63 -8.67 -5.44
CA ASP A 11 -1.12 -7.92 -6.59
C ASP A 11 -2.58 -7.43 -6.50
N THR A 12 -2.70 -6.12 -6.35
CA THR A 12 -3.81 -5.30 -6.83
C THR A 12 -3.24 -4.35 -7.88
N ASN A 13 -3.91 -4.25 -9.02
CA ASN A 13 -3.49 -3.33 -10.07
C ASN A 13 -4.16 -1.96 -9.90
N ARG A 14 -3.78 -0.98 -10.72
CA ARG A 14 -4.38 0.38 -10.68
C ARG A 14 -5.90 0.35 -10.78
N TYR A 15 -6.47 -0.54 -11.59
CA TYR A 15 -7.91 -0.62 -11.78
C TYR A 15 -8.61 -1.07 -10.51
N VAL A 16 -8.20 -2.20 -9.93
CA VAL A 16 -8.78 -2.75 -8.69
C VAL A 16 -8.60 -1.76 -7.53
N THR A 17 -7.39 -1.26 -7.32
CA THR A 17 -7.14 -0.24 -6.28
C THR A 17 -7.98 1.00 -6.51
N GLY A 18 -8.08 1.47 -7.75
CA GLY A 18 -8.89 2.64 -8.11
C GLY A 18 -10.38 2.47 -7.83
N LEU A 19 -10.93 1.28 -8.09
CA LEU A 19 -12.32 0.95 -7.76
C LEU A 19 -12.55 0.94 -6.25
N LEU A 20 -11.66 0.31 -5.48
CA LEU A 20 -11.74 0.28 -4.01
C LEU A 20 -11.71 1.69 -3.43
N PHE A 21 -10.78 2.54 -3.86
CA PHE A 21 -10.70 3.93 -3.40
C PHE A 21 -11.96 4.73 -3.76
N GLN A 22 -12.51 4.54 -4.96
CA GLN A 22 -13.74 5.21 -5.37
C GLN A 22 -14.93 4.75 -4.52
N HIS A 23 -15.06 3.44 -4.28
CA HIS A 23 -16.12 2.89 -3.44
C HIS A 23 -16.08 3.46 -2.02
N VAL A 24 -14.89 3.58 -1.42
CA VAL A 24 -14.76 4.04 -0.03
C VAL A 24 -14.86 5.56 0.08
N TRP A 25 -14.17 6.31 -0.78
CA TRP A 25 -13.91 7.73 -0.56
C TRP A 25 -14.69 8.66 -1.49
N ARG A 26 -15.42 8.14 -2.48
CA ARG A 26 -16.26 8.96 -3.38
C ARG A 26 -17.73 8.85 -2.99
N GLY A 27 -18.42 9.97 -2.94
CA GLY A 27 -19.88 10.03 -2.73
C GLY A 27 -20.35 9.92 -1.28
N GLY A 28 -19.47 9.67 -0.31
CA GLY A 28 -19.80 9.72 1.13
C GLY A 28 -20.76 8.64 1.62
N LEU A 29 -20.89 7.53 0.88
CA LEU A 29 -21.74 6.40 1.22
C LEU A 29 -21.00 5.42 2.15
N ASP A 30 -21.74 4.64 2.95
CA ASP A 30 -21.16 3.62 3.86
C ASP A 30 -20.38 2.54 3.10
N ALA A 31 -19.07 2.54 3.24
CA ALA A 31 -18.16 1.61 2.56
C ALA A 31 -18.42 0.14 2.88
N THR A 32 -19.09 -0.14 4.00
CA THR A 32 -19.40 -1.50 4.49
C THR A 32 -20.83 -1.93 4.22
N ASP A 33 -21.64 -1.10 3.54
CA ASP A 33 -23.00 -1.47 3.16
C ASP A 33 -23.02 -2.77 2.35
N PRO A 34 -23.83 -3.78 2.76
CA PRO A 34 -23.83 -5.09 2.10
C PRO A 34 -24.21 -5.07 0.62
N ALA A 35 -25.15 -4.23 0.20
CA ALA A 35 -25.60 -4.17 -1.19
C ALA A 35 -24.53 -3.54 -2.09
N ARG A 36 -23.85 -2.51 -1.58
CA ARG A 36 -22.71 -1.89 -2.27
C ARG A 36 -21.52 -2.85 -2.36
N LEU A 37 -21.21 -3.57 -1.28
CA LEU A 37 -20.15 -4.60 -1.30
C LEU A 37 -20.46 -5.72 -2.29
N ALA A 38 -21.71 -6.18 -2.38
CA ALA A 38 -22.12 -7.19 -3.36
C ALA A 38 -21.95 -6.69 -4.81
N THR A 39 -22.30 -5.43 -5.07
CA THR A 39 -22.12 -4.79 -6.39
C THR A 39 -20.64 -4.70 -6.77
N LEU A 40 -19.81 -4.21 -5.85
CA LEU A 40 -18.35 -4.12 -6.03
C LEU A 40 -17.72 -5.50 -6.24
N GLN A 41 -18.16 -6.50 -5.48
CA GLN A 41 -17.67 -7.87 -5.61
C GLN A 41 -17.98 -8.45 -7.00
N ALA A 42 -19.20 -8.26 -7.52
CA ALA A 42 -19.57 -8.71 -8.85
C ALA A 42 -18.67 -8.07 -9.93
N GLU A 43 -18.45 -6.76 -9.86
CA GLU A 43 -17.57 -6.05 -10.81
C GLU A 43 -16.12 -6.56 -10.77
N LEU A 44 -15.60 -6.84 -9.57
CA LEU A 44 -14.25 -7.39 -9.41
C LEU A 44 -14.17 -8.85 -9.89
N GLN A 45 -15.22 -9.65 -9.69
CA GLN A 45 -15.30 -11.02 -10.19
C GLN A 45 -15.25 -11.07 -11.71
N ASP A 46 -16.04 -10.22 -12.38
CA ASP A 46 -16.05 -10.09 -13.84
C ASP A 46 -14.66 -9.69 -14.35
N HIS A 47 -14.04 -8.68 -13.74
CA HIS A 47 -12.69 -8.22 -14.08
C HIS A 47 -11.63 -9.35 -13.96
N MET A 48 -11.73 -10.20 -12.93
CA MET A 48 -10.83 -11.34 -12.74
C MET A 48 -11.08 -12.45 -13.77
N ALA A 49 -12.36 -12.73 -14.08
CA ALA A 49 -12.76 -13.72 -15.08
C ALA A 49 -12.26 -13.35 -16.48
N GLU A 50 -12.41 -12.08 -16.90
CA GLU A 50 -11.90 -11.56 -18.17
C GLU A 50 -10.39 -11.76 -18.33
N ARG A 51 -9.64 -11.71 -17.22
CA ARG A 51 -8.18 -11.86 -17.18
C ARG A 51 -7.73 -13.29 -16.89
N GLN A 52 -8.68 -14.23 -16.79
CA GLN A 52 -8.41 -15.64 -16.47
C GLN A 52 -7.61 -15.80 -15.16
N LYS A 53 -7.86 -14.92 -14.19
CA LYS A 53 -7.22 -14.97 -12.87
C LYS A 53 -8.16 -15.61 -11.84
N PRO A 54 -7.65 -16.38 -10.86
CA PRO A 54 -8.49 -17.01 -9.85
C PRO A 54 -9.18 -15.97 -8.96
N TRP A 55 -10.46 -16.21 -8.67
CA TRP A 55 -11.19 -15.45 -7.66
C TRP A 55 -11.07 -16.15 -6.30
N HIS A 56 -10.63 -15.42 -5.29
CA HIS A 56 -10.68 -15.85 -3.90
C HIS A 56 -11.71 -15.00 -3.15
N ALA A 57 -12.66 -15.65 -2.47
CA ALA A 57 -13.66 -14.93 -1.68
C ALA A 57 -12.98 -14.09 -0.58
N PRO A 58 -13.41 -12.84 -0.33
CA PRO A 58 -12.76 -11.95 0.64
C PRO A 58 -12.68 -12.53 2.07
N ASP A 59 -13.64 -13.37 2.44
CA ASP A 59 -13.74 -14.02 3.75
C ASP A 59 -13.03 -15.38 3.84
N SER A 60 -12.44 -15.86 2.73
CA SER A 60 -11.69 -17.11 2.69
C SER A 60 -10.43 -17.08 3.55
N ASP A 61 -10.02 -18.24 4.05
CA ASP A 61 -8.81 -18.37 4.86
C ASP A 61 -7.55 -17.95 4.10
N THR A 62 -7.48 -18.24 2.81
CA THR A 62 -6.38 -17.81 1.93
C THR A 62 -6.23 -16.29 1.91
N VAL A 63 -7.33 -15.53 1.75
CA VAL A 63 -7.29 -14.06 1.73
C VAL A 63 -6.92 -13.50 3.11
N LYS A 64 -7.50 -14.06 4.18
CA LYS A 64 -7.18 -13.66 5.56
C LYS A 64 -5.72 -13.91 5.90
N GLN A 65 -5.17 -15.06 5.51
CA GLN A 65 -3.77 -15.38 5.77
C GLN A 65 -2.85 -14.42 5.02
N ARG A 66 -3.11 -14.18 3.74
CA ARG A 66 -2.33 -13.22 2.94
C ARG A 66 -2.35 -11.80 3.53
N LEU A 67 -3.49 -11.35 4.05
CA LEU A 67 -3.59 -10.05 4.73
C LEU A 67 -2.68 -10.00 5.98
N ARG A 68 -2.63 -11.08 6.77
CA ARG A 68 -1.74 -11.18 7.93
C ARG A 68 -0.28 -11.18 7.49
N ASP A 69 0.10 -12.02 6.54
CA ASP A 69 1.47 -12.12 6.03
C ASP A 69 1.97 -10.77 5.50
N ASN A 70 1.14 -10.04 4.75
CA ASN A 70 1.46 -8.71 4.26
C ASN A 70 1.66 -7.70 5.40
N THR A 71 0.84 -7.80 6.46
CA THR A 71 0.93 -6.92 7.63
C THR A 71 2.21 -7.22 8.42
N GLU A 72 2.53 -8.49 8.62
CA GLU A 72 3.76 -8.92 9.28
C GLU A 72 5.00 -8.49 8.49
N ALA A 73 4.98 -8.64 7.16
CA ALA A 73 6.05 -8.15 6.29
C ALA A 73 6.24 -6.62 6.38
N ALA A 74 5.15 -5.86 6.44
CA ALA A 74 5.22 -4.41 6.63
C ALA A 74 5.84 -4.04 7.99
N LEU A 75 5.43 -4.71 9.07
CA LEU A 75 5.99 -4.51 10.41
C LEU A 75 7.48 -4.87 10.47
N ALA A 76 7.87 -6.00 9.87
CA ALA A 76 9.26 -6.42 9.78
C ALA A 76 10.14 -5.44 8.99
N ALA A 77 9.55 -4.73 8.02
CA ALA A 77 10.20 -3.64 7.28
C ALA A 77 10.18 -2.28 8.02
N GLY A 78 9.69 -2.22 9.26
CA GLY A 78 9.66 -1.00 10.06
C GLY A 78 8.56 -0.01 9.68
N LEU A 79 7.54 -0.44 8.91
CA LEU A 79 6.41 0.43 8.58
C LEU A 79 5.50 0.60 9.79
N PHE A 80 5.08 1.83 10.02
CA PHE A 80 4.19 2.20 11.13
C PHE A 80 2.90 2.89 10.66
N GLY A 81 2.74 3.14 9.36
CA GLY A 81 1.58 3.81 8.80
C GLY A 81 1.46 3.66 7.29
N VAL A 82 0.36 4.15 6.73
CA VAL A 82 0.09 4.13 5.28
C VAL A 82 -0.28 5.52 4.75
N PRO A 83 0.01 5.83 3.47
CA PRO A 83 0.86 5.04 2.58
C PRO A 83 2.33 5.10 3.01
N SER A 84 3.05 4.00 2.81
CA SER A 84 4.50 3.94 3.02
C SER A 84 5.17 3.28 1.82
N MET A 85 6.33 3.80 1.44
CA MET A 85 7.15 3.27 0.35
C MET A 85 8.53 2.94 0.90
N VAL A 86 9.11 1.81 0.48
CA VAL A 86 10.46 1.40 0.87
C VAL A 86 11.37 1.42 -0.35
N VAL A 87 12.48 2.15 -0.28
CA VAL A 87 13.52 2.18 -1.32
C VAL A 87 14.88 2.04 -0.66
N ASN A 88 15.66 1.03 -1.05
CA ASN A 88 16.99 0.76 -0.50
C ASN A 88 17.02 0.73 1.04
N GLY A 89 16.02 0.09 1.67
CA GLY A 89 15.89 0.00 3.13
C GLY A 89 15.39 1.29 3.82
N ARG A 90 15.17 2.38 3.08
CA ARG A 90 14.64 3.64 3.61
C ARG A 90 13.12 3.66 3.51
N VAL A 91 12.46 4.05 4.60
CA VAL A 91 11.00 4.18 4.67
C VAL A 91 10.59 5.63 4.43
N PHE A 92 9.75 5.85 3.42
CA PHE A 92 9.11 7.13 3.13
C PHE A 92 7.63 7.00 3.48
N TRP A 93 7.22 7.66 4.56
CA TRP A 93 5.84 7.61 5.05
C TRP A 93 5.08 8.86 4.64
N GLY A 94 3.87 8.68 4.09
CA GLY A 94 2.97 9.75 3.71
C GLY A 94 3.07 10.18 2.24
N GLN A 95 2.02 10.87 1.78
CA GLN A 95 1.96 11.46 0.44
C GLN A 95 2.89 12.68 0.32
N ASP A 96 3.09 13.40 1.42
CA ASP A 96 4.02 14.52 1.56
C ASP A 96 5.49 14.10 1.44
N ALA A 97 5.82 12.82 1.64
CA ALA A 97 7.14 12.27 1.38
C ALA A 97 7.43 11.99 -0.11
N LEU A 98 6.44 12.07 -1.01
CA LEU A 98 6.64 11.76 -2.44
C LEU A 98 7.71 12.61 -3.14
N PRO A 99 7.84 13.93 -2.91
CA PRO A 99 8.93 14.71 -3.48
C PRO A 99 10.31 14.23 -3.02
N MET A 100 10.44 13.86 -1.74
CA MET A 100 11.69 13.33 -1.19
C MET A 100 12.00 11.92 -1.73
N LEU A 101 10.99 11.06 -1.84
CA LEU A 101 11.10 9.77 -2.51
C LEU A 101 11.58 9.93 -3.96
N ARG A 102 11.02 10.90 -4.69
CA ARG A 102 11.43 11.19 -6.06
C ARG A 102 12.91 11.60 -6.14
N ALA A 103 13.36 12.50 -5.26
CA ALA A 103 14.76 12.88 -5.17
C ALA A 103 15.68 11.68 -4.86
N CYS A 104 15.24 10.77 -3.97
CA CYS A 104 15.97 9.53 -3.69
C CYS A 104 16.13 8.65 -4.94
N LEU A 105 15.05 8.50 -5.73
CA LEU A 105 15.06 7.70 -6.96
C LEU A 105 15.90 8.34 -8.08
N ASP A 106 15.93 9.68 -8.13
CA ASP A 106 16.77 10.43 -9.06
C ASP A 106 18.25 10.47 -8.63
N GLY A 107 18.59 9.89 -7.47
CA GLY A 107 19.97 9.77 -6.99
C GLY A 107 20.54 11.02 -6.34
N ASP A 108 19.69 11.84 -5.70
CA ASP A 108 20.12 13.07 -5.02
C ASP A 108 21.31 12.81 -4.05
N PRO A 109 22.43 13.54 -4.18
CA PRO A 109 23.64 13.35 -3.35
C PRO A 109 23.39 13.45 -1.84
N TRP A 110 22.31 14.12 -1.41
CA TRP A 110 21.95 14.20 0.00
C TRP A 110 21.79 12.80 0.64
N PHE A 111 21.24 11.83 -0.10
CA PHE A 111 21.10 10.44 0.37
C PHE A 111 22.42 9.66 0.46
N GLN A 112 23.50 10.17 -0.12
CA GLN A 112 24.85 9.59 -0.04
C GLN A 112 25.72 10.28 1.01
N SER A 113 25.26 11.41 1.54
CA SER A 113 26.02 12.26 2.47
C SER A 113 26.06 11.72 3.91
N GLY A 114 25.27 10.70 4.24
CA GLY A 114 25.05 10.24 5.61
C GLY A 114 24.00 11.04 6.40
N ALA A 115 23.42 12.08 5.79
CA ALA A 115 22.42 12.93 6.45
C ALA A 115 21.12 12.20 6.80
N TRP A 116 20.74 11.18 6.01
CA TRP A 116 19.57 10.35 6.30
C TRP A 116 19.77 9.58 7.61
N GLU A 117 20.91 8.91 7.75
CA GLU A 117 21.27 8.13 8.92
C GLU A 117 21.41 9.04 10.15
N ALA A 118 22.08 10.19 10.01
CA ALA A 118 22.22 11.17 11.07
C ALA A 118 20.87 11.74 11.57
N ALA A 119 19.86 11.84 10.71
CA ALA A 119 18.53 12.29 11.12
C ALA A 119 17.82 11.30 12.05
N GLY A 120 18.10 10.00 11.91
CA GLY A 120 17.58 8.94 12.78
C GLY A 120 18.17 8.96 14.19
N ASP A 121 19.37 9.52 14.35
CA ASP A 121 20.09 9.60 15.63
C ASP A 121 19.73 10.85 16.46
N LEU A 122 18.83 11.71 15.95
CA LEU A 122 18.43 12.93 16.66
C LEU A 122 17.72 12.58 17.98
N PRO A 123 18.07 13.27 19.09
CA PRO A 123 17.47 12.99 20.38
C PRO A 123 15.96 13.29 20.36
N ALA A 124 15.17 12.43 21.00
CA ALA A 124 13.74 12.65 21.16
C ALA A 124 13.50 13.97 21.92
N GLY A 125 12.86 14.95 21.28
CA GLY A 125 12.71 16.30 21.83
C GLY A 125 11.90 16.35 23.13
N VAL A 126 10.78 15.63 23.22
CA VAL A 126 9.97 15.53 24.45
C VAL A 126 9.56 14.07 24.65
N ARG A 127 10.05 13.43 25.70
CA ARG A 127 9.48 12.17 26.21
C ARG A 127 8.40 12.51 27.24
N ARG A 128 7.14 12.18 26.95
CA ARG A 128 6.08 12.25 27.95
C ARG A 128 6.15 10.98 28.81
N SER A 129 6.33 11.18 30.11
CA SER A 129 6.23 10.15 31.17
C SER A 129 4.78 9.94 31.59
#